data_AF-A0A432QX85-F1
#
_entry.id   AF-A0A432QX85-F1
#
_cell.length_a   1.000
_cell.length_b   1.000
_cell.length_c   1.000
_cell.angle_alpha   90.00
_cell.angle_beta   90.00
_cell.angle_gamma   90.00
#
_symmetry.space_group_name_H-M   'P 1'
#
loop_
_entity.id
_entity.type
_entity.pdbx_description
1 polymer ?
#
loop_
_entity_poly.entity_id
_entity_poly.type
_entity_poly.pdbx_seq_one_letter_code
_entity_poly.pdbx_strand_id
1 'polypeptide(L)'
;MDNLSFVRGATFYLFIYLFLGLVNSGIMLFGVKSLHLSPLIILVFLIPFTALVLFFGFKESVSLFFPERASKADIAKAWVVQLLLFLVLAVGIEKTLAPLVEKKKLFQIISVFINFLTFFASYWLSVSYFVTGKAREK
;
A
#
# COMPACT_ATOMS: atom_id res chain seq x y z
N MET A 1 17.18 -4.41 -16.72
CA MET A 1 16.14 -3.88 -15.83
C MET A 1 16.87 -3.31 -14.64
N ASP A 2 16.72 -2.02 -14.37
CA ASP A 2 17.39 -1.44 -13.22
C ASP A 2 16.60 -1.80 -11.95
N ASN A 3 17.04 -2.85 -11.27
CA ASN A 3 16.47 -3.29 -9.98
C ASN A 3 16.45 -2.13 -8.96
N LEU A 4 17.35 -1.15 -9.12
CA LEU A 4 17.42 0.03 -8.29
C LEU A 4 16.19 0.92 -8.45
N SER A 5 15.63 1.06 -9.66
CA SER A 5 14.39 1.82 -9.89
C SER A 5 13.21 1.20 -9.15
N PHE A 6 13.11 -0.13 -9.15
CA PHE A 6 12.08 -0.83 -8.39
C PHE A 6 12.22 -0.65 -6.89
N VAL A 7 13.44 -0.79 -6.35
CA VAL A 7 13.69 -0.58 -4.93
C VAL A 7 13.37 0.87 -4.54
N ARG A 8 13.80 1.86 -5.34
CA ARG A 8 13.54 3.28 -5.07
C ARG A 8 12.05 3.62 -5.13
N GLY A 9 11.36 3.16 -6.18
CA GLY A 9 9.92 3.38 -6.33
C GLY A 9 9.10 2.73 -5.23
N ALA A 10 9.40 1.46 -4.91
CA ALA A 10 8.72 0.74 -3.85
C ALA A 10 8.98 1.40 -2.49
N THR A 11 10.23 1.78 -2.19
CA THR A 11 10.60 2.45 -0.93
C THR A 11 9.91 3.81 -0.78
N PHE A 12 9.90 4.63 -1.84
CA PHE A 12 9.19 5.90 -1.85
C PHE A 12 7.70 5.70 -1.57
N TYR A 13 7.07 4.73 -2.26
CA TYR A 13 5.65 4.48 -2.09
C TYR A 13 5.31 3.91 -0.70
N LEU A 14 6.18 3.07 -0.17
CA LEU A 14 6.07 2.48 1.15
C LEU A 14 6.24 3.52 2.26
N PHE A 15 7.09 4.52 2.06
CA PHE A 15 7.18 5.68 2.95
C PHE A 15 5.86 6.45 3.03
N ILE A 16 5.22 6.68 1.87
CA ILE A 16 3.88 7.30 1.83
C ILE A 16 2.86 6.45 2.58
N TYR A 17 2.86 5.13 2.35
CA TYR A 17 1.97 4.19 3.06
C TYR A 17 2.15 4.25 4.57
N LEU A 18 3.39 4.26 5.07
CA LEU A 18 3.69 4.37 6.50
C LEU A 18 3.23 5.70 7.09
N PHE A 19 3.56 6.81 6.42
CA PHE A 19 3.17 8.15 6.87
C PHE A 19 1.65 8.27 6.95
N LEU A 20 0.95 7.77 5.94
CA LEU A 20 -0.50 7.75 5.89
C LEU A 20 -1.11 6.87 7.00
N GLY A 21 -0.50 5.73 7.32
CA GLY A 21 -0.90 4.89 8.46
C GLY A 21 -0.78 5.63 9.81
N LEU A 22 0.29 6.40 10.00
CA LEU A 22 0.47 7.24 11.19
C LEU A 22 -0.57 8.36 11.26
N VAL A 23 -0.80 9.07 10.16
CA VAL A 23 -1.83 10.12 10.06
C VAL A 23 -3.21 9.56 10.35
N ASN A 24 -3.57 8.42 9.75
CA ASN A 24 -4.86 7.76 9.97
C ASN A 24 -5.04 7.34 11.44
N SER A 25 -3.97 6.83 12.07
CA SER A 25 -3.99 6.48 13.50
C SER A 25 -4.19 7.72 14.37
N GLY A 26 -3.53 8.83 14.03
CA GLY A 26 -3.69 10.12 14.70
C GLY A 26 -5.11 10.68 14.58
N ILE A 27 -5.68 10.67 13.37
CA ILE A 27 -7.06 11.11 13.11
C ILE A 27 -8.05 10.24 13.88
N MET A 28 -7.86 8.92 13.88
CA MET A 28 -8.72 8.00 14.63
C MET A 28 -8.68 8.32 16.13
N LEU A 29 -7.49 8.46 16.70
CA LEU A 29 -7.32 8.75 18.13
C LEU A 29 -7.94 10.11 18.51
N PHE A 30 -7.70 11.14 17.69
CA PHE A 30 -8.26 12.48 17.91
C PHE A 30 -9.79 12.51 17.74
N GLY A 31 -10.30 11.90 16.68
CA GLY A 31 -11.74 11.87 16.40
C GLY A 31 -12.54 11.16 17.49
N VAL A 32 -12.03 10.03 18.00
CA VAL A 32 -12.69 9.30 19.09
C VAL A 32 -12.55 10.04 20.42
N LYS A 33 -11.35 10.50 20.79
CA LYS A 33 -11.10 11.09 22.12
C LYS A 33 -11.56 12.54 22.27
N SER A 34 -11.41 13.35 21.23
CA SER A 34 -11.66 14.80 21.30
C SER A 34 -13.02 15.18 20.74
N LEU A 35 -13.46 14.50 19.66
CA LEU A 35 -14.72 14.82 18.98
C LEU A 35 -15.85 13.84 19.30
N HIS A 36 -15.58 12.77 20.06
CA HIS A 36 -16.55 11.72 20.41
C HIS A 36 -17.26 11.12 19.19
N LEU A 37 -16.59 11.13 18.03
CA LEU A 37 -17.13 10.56 16.81
C LEU A 37 -17.06 9.04 16.86
N SER A 38 -18.10 8.39 16.31
CA SER A 38 -18.09 6.95 16.08
C SER A 38 -16.92 6.57 15.17
N PRO A 39 -16.15 5.49 15.49
CA PRO A 39 -15.09 4.99 14.63
C PRO A 39 -15.56 4.72 13.19
N LEU A 40 -16.81 4.30 13.02
CA LEU A 40 -17.40 4.05 11.70
C LEU A 40 -17.44 5.32 10.84
N ILE A 41 -17.84 6.46 11.43
CA ILE A 41 -17.92 7.75 10.73
C ILE A 41 -16.53 8.17 10.26
N ILE A 42 -15.53 8.01 11.12
CA ILE A 42 -14.13 8.31 10.80
C ILE A 42 -13.64 7.40 9.66
N LEU A 43 -13.94 6.10 9.70
CA LEU A 43 -13.54 5.15 8.66
C LEU A 43 -14.16 5.45 7.29
N VAL A 44 -15.43 5.85 7.24
CA VAL A 44 -16.12 6.24 5.99
C VAL A 44 -15.39 7.38 5.29
N PHE A 45 -14.76 8.28 6.05
CA PHE A 45 -13.91 9.34 5.49
C PHE A 45 -12.48 8.88 5.19
N LEU A 46 -11.86 8.15 6.11
CA LEU A 46 -10.45 7.76 6.00
C LEU A 46 -10.19 6.77 4.87
N ILE A 47 -11.09 5.80 4.62
CA ILE A 47 -10.90 4.79 3.56
C ILE A 47 -10.76 5.44 2.17
N PRO A 48 -11.72 6.25 1.68
CA PRO A 48 -11.60 6.87 0.35
C PRO A 48 -10.44 7.86 0.29
N PHE A 49 -10.20 8.64 1.35
CA PHE A 49 -9.05 9.54 1.42
C PHE A 49 -7.72 8.78 1.30
N THR A 50 -7.58 7.68 2.03
CA THR A 50 -6.39 6.83 2.02
C THR A 50 -6.18 6.24 0.63
N ALA A 51 -7.23 5.73 -0.01
CA ALA A 51 -7.15 5.20 -1.37
C ALA A 51 -6.69 6.27 -2.36
N LEU A 52 -7.22 7.50 -2.28
CA LEU A 52 -6.80 8.60 -3.15
C LEU A 52 -5.32 8.97 -2.95
N VAL A 53 -4.88 9.16 -1.71
CA VAL A 53 -3.48 9.48 -1.41
C VAL A 53 -2.55 8.36 -1.88
N LEU A 54 -2.93 7.10 -1.67
CA LEU A 54 -2.18 5.95 -2.17
C LEU A 54 -2.14 5.88 -3.69
N PHE A 55 -3.21 6.25 -4.40
CA PHE A 55 -3.19 6.32 -5.86
C PHE A 55 -2.21 7.37 -6.35
N PHE A 56 -2.28 8.59 -5.80
CA PHE A 56 -1.36 9.67 -6.19
C PHE A 56 0.09 9.34 -5.83
N GLY A 57 0.33 8.76 -4.65
CA GLY A 57 1.66 8.29 -4.26
C GLY A 57 2.21 7.21 -5.18
N PHE A 58 1.38 6.27 -5.62
CA PHE A 58 1.76 5.23 -6.58
C PHE A 58 2.12 5.86 -7.94
N LYS A 59 1.25 6.75 -8.43
CA LYS A 59 1.46 7.45 -9.69
C LYS A 59 2.77 8.25 -9.68
N GLU A 60 3.03 8.98 -8.59
CA GLU A 60 4.24 9.77 -8.42
C GLU A 60 5.49 8.87 -8.37
N SER A 61 5.41 7.77 -7.62
CA SER A 61 6.46 6.74 -7.58
C SER A 61 6.80 6.21 -8.98
N VAL A 62 5.78 5.83 -9.76
CA VAL A 62 5.99 5.35 -11.13
C VAL A 62 6.60 6.44 -12.01
N SER A 63 6.09 7.68 -11.92
CA SER A 63 6.57 8.81 -12.73
C SER A 63 8.03 9.16 -12.46
N LEU A 64 8.49 9.07 -11.20
CA LEU A 64 9.84 9.42 -10.81
C LEU A 64 10.88 8.35 -11.18
N PHE A 65 10.51 7.08 -11.10
CA PHE A 65 11.48 5.97 -11.19
C PHE A 65 11.32 5.10 -12.44
N PHE A 66 10.24 5.27 -13.20
CA PHE A 66 9.95 4.56 -14.45
C PHE A 66 9.53 5.54 -15.55
N PRO A 67 10.48 6.32 -16.10
CA PRO A 67 10.20 7.40 -17.05
C PRO A 67 9.69 6.91 -18.42
N GLU A 68 9.80 5.62 -18.73
CA GLU A 68 9.29 5.05 -19.97
C GLU A 68 7.76 4.83 -19.94
N ARG A 69 7.05 5.75 -20.61
CA ARG A 69 5.69 5.72 -21.20
C ARG A 69 4.71 4.59 -20.79
N ALA A 70 4.50 4.35 -19.50
CA ALA A 70 3.27 3.70 -19.06
C ALA A 70 2.08 4.64 -19.28
N SER A 71 1.04 4.17 -19.96
CA SER A 71 -0.17 4.97 -20.14
C SER A 71 -0.83 5.23 -18.79
N LYS A 72 -1.59 6.34 -18.65
CA LYS A 72 -2.37 6.62 -17.42
C LYS A 72 -3.28 5.45 -17.05
N ALA A 73 -3.81 4.74 -18.06
CA ALA A 73 -4.65 3.56 -17.86
C ALA A 73 -3.86 2.37 -17.31
N ASP A 74 -2.61 2.14 -17.75
CA ASP A 74 -1.76 1.07 -17.22
C ASP A 74 -1.32 1.37 -15.79
N ILE A 75 -1.01 2.62 -15.46
CA ILE A 75 -0.71 3.04 -14.06
C ILE A 75 -1.91 2.79 -13.15
N ALA A 76 -3.11 3.18 -13.57
CA ALA A 76 -4.32 2.93 -12.80
C ALA A 76 -4.60 1.43 -12.62
N LYS A 77 -4.45 0.63 -13.69
CA LYS A 77 -4.58 -0.84 -13.60
C LYS A 77 -3.55 -1.45 -12.65
N ALA A 78 -2.29 -1.04 -12.76
CA ALA A 78 -1.21 -1.50 -11.90
C ALA A 78 -1.52 -1.21 -10.43
N TRP A 79 -2.01 -0.01 -10.13
CA TRP A 79 -2.39 0.37 -8.77
C TRP A 79 -3.58 -0.44 -8.23
N VAL A 80 -4.64 -0.63 -9.03
CA VAL A 80 -5.80 -1.45 -8.61
C VAL A 80 -5.36 -2.90 -8.33
N VAL A 81 -4.55 -3.48 -9.22
CA VAL A 81 -4.03 -4.85 -9.02
C VAL A 81 -3.12 -4.91 -7.80
N GLN A 82 -2.26 -3.91 -7.60
CA GLN A 82 -1.40 -3.82 -6.42
C GLN A 82 -2.22 -3.81 -5.13
N LEU A 83 -3.27 -2.98 -5.05
CA LEU A 83 -4.14 -2.93 -3.88
C LEU A 83 -4.85 -4.26 -3.63
N LEU A 84 -5.40 -4.89 -4.66
CA LEU A 84 -6.10 -6.17 -4.51
C LEU A 84 -5.13 -7.28 -4.06
N LEU A 85 -3.96 -7.38 -4.69
CA LEU A 85 -2.92 -8.34 -4.29
C LEU A 85 -2.45 -8.09 -2.86
N PHE A 86 -2.19 -6.82 -2.52
CA PHE A 86 -1.81 -6.44 -1.16
C PHE A 86 -2.87 -6.90 -0.14
N LEU A 87 -4.14 -6.56 -0.36
CA LEU A 87 -5.23 -6.91 0.56
C LEU A 87 -5.39 -8.43 0.71
N VAL A 88 -5.42 -9.17 -0.39
CA VAL A 88 -5.58 -10.63 -0.37
C VAL A 88 -4.41 -11.30 0.34
N LEU A 89 -3.18 -10.88 0.04
CA LEU A 89 -1.97 -11.46 0.64
C LEU A 89 -1.84 -11.08 2.12
N ALA A 90 -2.00 -9.82 2.46
CA ALA A 90 -1.91 -9.35 3.84
C ALA A 90 -2.94 -10.05 4.73
N VAL A 91 -4.23 -10.01 4.35
CA VAL A 91 -5.31 -10.64 5.11
C VAL A 91 -5.14 -12.17 5.16
N GLY A 92 -4.74 -12.79 4.05
CA GLY A 92 -4.51 -14.24 3.98
C GLY A 92 -3.40 -14.70 4.91
N ILE A 93 -2.26 -14.00 4.89
CA ILE A 93 -1.10 -14.30 5.75
C ILE A 93 -1.46 -14.04 7.21
N GLU A 94 -2.06 -12.89 7.53
CA GLU A 94 -2.45 -12.55 8.91
C GLU A 94 -3.46 -13.54 9.49
N LYS A 95 -4.48 -13.93 8.72
CA LYS A 95 -5.49 -14.92 9.15
C LYS A 95 -4.87 -16.29 9.43
N THR A 96 -3.87 -16.68 8.65
CA THR A 96 -3.15 -17.95 8.82
C THR A 96 -2.22 -17.92 10.04
N LEU A 97 -1.60 -16.76 10.31
CA LEU A 97 -0.69 -16.56 11.45
C LEU A 97 -1.40 -16.27 12.78
N ALA A 98 -2.60 -15.67 12.75
CA ALA A 98 -3.38 -15.34 13.94
C ALA A 98 -3.54 -16.50 14.93
N PRO A 99 -3.88 -17.74 14.52
CA PRO A 99 -3.98 -18.87 15.46
C PRO A 99 -2.63 -19.37 15.99
N LEU A 100 -1.51 -19.02 15.35
CA LEU A 100 -0.17 -19.51 15.70
C LEU A 100 0.55 -18.61 16.72
N VAL A 101 0.08 -17.38 16.91
CA VAL A 101 0.74 -16.37 17.77
C VAL A 101 -0.18 -15.97 18.92
N GLU A 102 0.03 -16.59 20.08
CA GLU A 102 -0.79 -16.32 21.29
C GLU A 102 -0.59 -14.91 21.86
N LYS A 103 0.61 -14.34 21.71
CA LYS A 103 0.96 -13.04 22.28
C LYS A 103 0.49 -11.90 21.36
N LYS A 104 -0.58 -11.19 21.76
CA LYS A 104 -1.16 -10.05 21.02
C LYS A 104 -0.14 -9.00 20.56
N LYS A 105 0.78 -8.58 21.44
CA LYS A 105 1.81 -7.58 21.10
C LYS A 105 2.78 -8.10 20.02
N LEU A 106 3.15 -9.38 20.09
CA LEU A 106 4.02 -10.01 19.10
C LEU A 106 3.31 -10.11 17.75
N PHE A 107 2.03 -10.48 17.75
CA PHE A 107 1.21 -10.52 16.54
C PHE A 107 1.11 -9.14 15.87
N GLN A 108 0.92 -8.07 16.63
CA GLN A 108 0.89 -6.69 16.10
C GLN A 108 2.19 -6.32 15.39
N ILE A 109 3.34 -6.63 16.01
CA ILE A 109 4.65 -6.35 15.41
C ILE A 109 4.81 -7.15 14.11
N ILE A 110 4.51 -8.44 14.14
CA ILE A 110 4.59 -9.34 12.98
C ILE A 110 3.67 -8.86 11.84
N SER A 111 2.44 -8.44 12.17
CA SER A 111 1.46 -7.89 11.22
C SER A 111 2.01 -6.67 10.48
N VAL A 112 2.70 -5.75 11.18
CA VAL A 112 3.34 -4.59 10.52
C VAL A 112 4.39 -5.06 9.50
N PHE A 113 5.23 -6.04 9.83
CA PHE A 113 6.22 -6.59 8.90
C PHE A 113 5.59 -7.31 7.71
N ILE A 114 4.52 -8.08 7.93
CA ILE A 114 3.77 -8.74 6.86
C ILE A 114 3.20 -7.70 5.91
N ASN A 115 2.53 -6.67 6.44
CA ASN A 115 1.96 -5.59 5.64
C ASN A 115 3.05 -4.88 4.82
N PHE A 116 4.21 -4.62 5.42
CA PHE A 116 5.35 -4.01 4.75
C PHE A 116 5.87 -4.84 3.57
N LEU A 117 6.13 -6.14 3.81
CA LEU A 117 6.64 -7.05 2.80
C LEU A 117 5.64 -7.30 1.67
N THR A 118 4.37 -7.51 2.01
CA THR A 118 3.30 -7.73 1.03
C THR A 118 3.03 -6.48 0.21
N PHE A 119 3.07 -5.29 0.81
CA PHE A 119 2.94 -4.03 0.08
C PHE A 119 4.10 -3.81 -0.89
N PHE A 120 5.33 -4.07 -0.46
CA PHE A 120 6.52 -4.01 -1.31
C PHE A 120 6.43 -5.01 -2.48
N ALA A 121 6.12 -6.28 -2.19
CA ALA A 121 6.05 -7.33 -3.21
C ALA A 121 4.92 -7.10 -4.22
N SER A 122 3.73 -6.70 -3.74
CA SER A 122 2.59 -6.38 -4.62
C SER A 122 2.86 -5.18 -5.53
N TYR A 123 3.56 -4.16 -5.03
CA TYR A 123 4.04 -3.04 -5.86
C TYR A 123 5.00 -3.54 -6.93
N TRP A 124 6.02 -4.30 -6.54
CA TRP A 124 7.03 -4.81 -7.47
C TRP A 124 6.40 -5.62 -8.59
N LEU A 125 5.52 -6.56 -8.26
CA LEU A 125 4.82 -7.40 -9.24
C LEU A 125 3.96 -6.57 -10.19
N SER A 126 3.19 -5.63 -9.65
CA SER A 126 2.26 -4.82 -10.45
C SER A 126 2.99 -3.87 -11.40
N VAL A 127 4.04 -3.20 -10.94
CA VAL A 127 4.88 -2.33 -11.79
C VAL A 127 5.66 -3.17 -12.80
N SER A 128 6.19 -4.32 -12.39
CA SER A 128 6.91 -5.21 -13.31
C SER A 128 6.02 -5.62 -14.48
N TYR A 129 4.79 -6.03 -14.21
CA TYR A 129 3.87 -6.54 -15.23
C TYR A 129 3.26 -5.42 -16.09
N PHE A 130 2.67 -4.40 -15.47
CA PHE A 130 1.84 -3.42 -16.20
C PHE A 130 2.60 -2.20 -16.69
N VAL A 131 3.67 -1.79 -16.00
CA VAL A 131 4.44 -0.59 -16.34
C VAL A 131 5.63 -0.99 -17.21
N THR A 132 6.48 -1.91 -16.75
CA THR A 132 7.71 -2.27 -17.45
C THR A 132 7.55 -3.43 -18.45
N GLY A 133 6.64 -4.36 -18.18
CA GLY A 133 6.40 -5.54 -19.03
C GLY A 133 5.89 -5.16 -20.41
N LYS A 134 4.96 -4.20 -20.48
CA LYS A 134 4.42 -3.70 -21.75
C LYS A 134 5.35 -2.78 -22.54
N ALA A 135 6.30 -2.12 -21.87
CA ALA A 135 7.31 -1.31 -22.56
C ALA A 135 8.27 -2.19 -23.39
N ARG A 136 8.39 -3.49 -23.06
CA ARG A 136 9.20 -4.46 -23.81
C ARG A 136 8.51 -5.09 -25.03
N GLU A 137 7.19 -4.95 -25.14
CA GLU A 137 6.41 -5.50 -26.26
C GLU A 137 6.22 -4.50 -27.41
N LYS A 138 6.67 -3.26 -27.24
CA LYS A 138 6.67 -2.19 -28.26
C LYS A 138 8.08 -1.94 -28.77
#